data_AF-A0A831JMC2-F1
#
_entry.id   AF-A0A831JMC2-F1
#
_cell.length_a   1.000
_cell.length_b   1.000
_cell.length_c   1.000
_cell.angle_alpha   90.00
_cell.angle_beta   90.00
_cell.angle_gamma   90.00
#
_symmetry.space_group_name_H-M   'P 1'
#
loop_
_entity.id
_entity.type
_entity.pdbx_description
1 polymer ?
#
loop_
_entity_poly.entity_id
_entity_poly.type
_entity_poly.pdbx_seq_one_letter_code
_entity_poly.pdbx_strand_id
1 'polypeptide(L)'
;MKRLVAIGILLLIVAATISIAWLFLGEEGKRIPRFSSEYLSAPANRSLPIERDPLPVNLTPVKIPYNFQISWAHLWEGVYTEVGGVYKVEINNTSENLLYVRSITLHLGDEEATKEVMRVVEEGLDAGVVYIPGPGEPGTYNFQIELDIYSGREGLWHHYRSVTTSPRQEEVEELPFLTYYHVRRDGELYHLVNDKIWDEIGEVRGVAREILGNLTGEFGMDQVIYLFRWTSENIEYLSDPGGVANYWASPMETFRLRAGDCEDVALFLGAMLTTIGGSVRVVVAASHAYLMLYVGEDVDGVVYSLQKSYTTPMPLAFFQDSFGFWLVIDPLSHAYPGTLPISTVPSLCGGPVLLPGEYHFGYTGSGKVLFTDIFRGGNV
;
A
#
# COMPACT_ATOMS: atom_id res chain seq x y z
N MET A 1 8.00 41.44 59.30
CA MET A 1 8.16 39.96 59.24
C MET A 1 7.10 39.27 58.38
N LYS A 2 5.79 39.33 58.69
CA LYS A 2 4.76 38.59 57.92
C LYS A 2 4.71 38.89 56.40
N ARG A 3 4.93 40.15 55.98
CA ARG A 3 5.00 40.52 54.55
C ARG A 3 6.23 40.00 53.82
N LEU A 4 7.38 39.91 54.49
CA LEU A 4 8.62 39.37 53.91
C LEU A 4 8.54 37.84 53.74
N VAL A 5 7.89 37.15 54.68
CA VAL A 5 7.64 35.70 54.57
C VAL A 5 6.66 35.39 53.43
N ALA A 6 5.61 36.19 53.25
CA ALA A 6 4.67 36.02 52.14
C ALA A 6 5.31 36.24 50.77
N ILE A 7 6.21 37.24 50.64
CA ILE A 7 6.97 37.48 49.40
C ILE A 7 7.95 36.32 49.14
N GLY A 8 8.61 35.80 50.18
CA GLY A 8 9.50 34.65 50.06
C GLY A 8 8.78 33.38 49.59
N ILE A 9 7.58 33.10 50.11
CA ILE A 9 6.76 31.95 49.69
C ILE A 9 6.27 32.13 48.25
N LEU A 10 5.86 33.34 47.85
CA LEU A 10 5.43 33.61 46.48
C LEU A 10 6.59 33.41 45.48
N LEU A 11 7.79 33.89 45.81
CA LEU A 11 8.98 33.70 44.98
C LEU A 11 9.38 32.21 44.88
N LEU A 12 9.22 31.43 45.95
CA LEU A 12 9.45 29.99 45.94
C LEU A 12 8.43 29.24 45.07
N ILE A 13 7.16 29.64 45.09
CA ILE A 13 6.11 29.04 44.22
C ILE A 13 6.36 29.41 42.75
N VAL A 14 6.75 30.66 42.47
CA VAL A 14 7.11 31.09 41.11
C VAL A 14 8.36 30.36 40.62
N ALA A 15 9.40 30.22 41.45
CA ALA A 15 10.59 29.46 41.10
C ALA A 15 10.27 27.96 40.89
N ALA A 16 9.45 27.35 41.75
CA ALA A 16 9.04 25.96 41.61
C ALA A 16 8.16 25.74 40.37
N THR A 17 7.26 26.66 40.03
CA THR A 17 6.45 26.59 38.80
C THR A 17 7.28 26.84 37.54
N ILE A 18 8.29 27.72 37.58
CA ILE A 18 9.24 27.89 36.49
C ILE A 18 10.15 26.66 36.35
N SER A 19 10.60 26.03 37.45
CA SER A 19 11.38 24.80 37.41
C SER A 19 10.57 23.59 36.97
N ILE A 20 9.30 23.49 37.36
CA ILE A 20 8.37 22.46 36.87
C ILE A 20 8.05 22.72 35.39
N ALA A 21 7.82 23.97 34.99
CA ALA A 21 7.70 24.34 33.58
C ALA A 21 8.98 24.02 32.82
N TRP A 22 10.17 24.23 33.39
CA TRP A 22 11.46 23.82 32.82
C TRP A 22 11.70 22.31 32.84
N LEU A 23 11.06 21.54 33.71
CA LEU A 23 11.05 20.07 33.68
C LEU A 23 10.08 19.54 32.61
N PHE A 24 9.04 20.31 32.26
CA PHE A 24 8.12 20.01 31.14
C PHE A 24 8.54 20.67 29.80
N LEU A 25 9.40 21.69 29.85
CA LEU A 25 10.01 22.37 28.70
C LEU A 25 11.48 21.95 28.49
N GLY A 26 12.00 21.11 29.38
CA GLY A 26 13.38 20.63 29.45
C GLY A 26 13.58 19.36 28.66
N GLU A 27 13.30 19.44 27.38
CA GLU A 27 14.14 18.84 26.34
C GLU A 27 14.21 19.89 25.22
N GLU A 28 15.32 20.62 25.15
CA GLU A 28 15.75 21.28 23.90
C GLU A 28 16.23 20.22 22.87
N GLY A 29 15.80 18.97 23.01
CA GLY A 29 15.92 17.93 21.98
C GLY A 29 14.80 18.13 20.96
N LYS A 30 15.14 18.77 19.83
CA LYS A 30 14.46 18.58 18.54
C LYS A 30 12.92 18.70 18.57
N ARG A 31 12.40 19.93 18.74
CA ARG A 31 10.97 20.21 18.57
C ARG A 31 10.54 19.92 17.13
N ILE A 32 9.56 19.03 16.97
CA ILE A 32 8.86 18.85 15.68
C ILE A 32 8.16 20.17 15.31
N PRO A 33 8.27 20.68 14.07
CA PRO A 33 7.55 21.86 13.63
C PRO A 33 6.04 21.74 13.88
N ARG A 34 5.37 22.87 14.17
CA ARG A 34 3.90 22.87 14.26
C ARG A 34 3.31 22.83 12.86
N PHE A 35 2.36 21.91 12.64
CA PHE A 35 1.72 21.69 11.35
C PHE A 35 0.31 22.29 11.31
N SER A 36 -0.12 22.65 10.10
CA SER A 36 -1.45 23.13 9.77
C SER A 36 -1.96 22.34 8.57
N SER A 37 -3.27 22.07 8.53
CA SER A 37 -3.91 21.36 7.41
C SER A 37 -3.72 22.07 6.07
N GLU A 38 -3.46 23.38 6.09
CA GLU A 38 -3.27 24.21 4.90
C GLU A 38 -2.05 23.84 4.05
N TYR A 39 -1.09 23.09 4.60
CA TYR A 39 0.09 22.64 3.88
C TYR A 39 -0.06 21.23 3.29
N LEU A 40 -1.16 20.53 3.61
CA LEU A 40 -1.39 19.18 3.12
C LEU A 40 -1.98 19.21 1.72
N SER A 41 -1.49 18.30 0.88
CA SER A 41 -1.86 18.17 -0.52
C SER A 41 -2.29 16.74 -0.80
N ALA A 42 -3.51 16.59 -1.30
CA ALA A 42 -4.12 15.34 -1.69
C ALA A 42 -4.07 15.17 -3.22
N PRO A 43 -3.99 13.94 -3.74
CA PRO A 43 -3.99 13.68 -5.18
C PRO A 43 -5.36 13.93 -5.79
N ALA A 44 -5.39 14.37 -7.05
CA ALA A 44 -6.60 14.32 -7.86
C ALA A 44 -7.04 12.85 -8.12
N ASN A 45 -8.35 12.61 -8.11
CA ASN A 45 -8.95 11.30 -8.34
C ASN A 45 -8.89 10.90 -9.82
N ARG A 46 -7.74 10.38 -10.25
CA ARG A 46 -7.50 9.87 -11.60
C ARG A 46 -7.06 8.42 -11.54
N SER A 47 -7.64 7.59 -12.40
CA SER A 47 -7.24 6.20 -12.57
C SER A 47 -6.15 6.07 -13.63
N LEU A 48 -5.19 5.18 -13.41
CA LEU A 48 -4.35 4.66 -14.49
C LEU A 48 -5.20 3.98 -15.57
N PRO A 49 -4.87 4.20 -16.86
CA PRO A 49 -5.43 3.42 -17.96
C PRO A 49 -5.12 1.93 -17.79
N ILE A 50 -6.10 1.10 -18.12
CA ILE A 50 -5.95 -0.35 -18.13
C ILE A 50 -5.62 -0.77 -19.56
N GLU A 51 -4.52 -1.49 -19.73
CA GLU A 51 -4.18 -2.10 -21.01
C GLU A 51 -5.14 -3.26 -21.31
N ARG A 52 -5.78 -3.23 -22.48
CA ARG A 52 -6.76 -4.22 -22.93
C ARG A 52 -6.57 -4.48 -24.43
N ASP A 53 -6.49 -5.75 -24.79
CA ASP A 53 -6.46 -6.20 -26.17
C ASP A 53 -7.89 -6.36 -26.72
N PRO A 54 -8.13 -6.03 -28.01
CA PRO A 54 -9.44 -6.24 -28.63
C PRO A 54 -9.91 -7.70 -28.52
N LEU A 55 -11.21 -7.88 -28.31
CA LEU A 55 -11.80 -9.23 -28.30
C LEU A 55 -11.57 -9.93 -29.65
N PRO A 56 -11.25 -11.24 -29.64
CA PRO A 56 -11.17 -12.02 -30.86
C PRO A 56 -12.50 -12.06 -31.64
N VAL A 57 -12.46 -11.76 -32.94
CA VAL A 57 -13.67 -11.60 -33.78
C VAL A 57 -13.97 -12.78 -34.71
N ASN A 58 -12.94 -13.48 -35.20
CA ASN A 58 -13.09 -14.58 -36.18
C ASN A 58 -13.30 -15.91 -35.45
N LEU A 59 -14.50 -16.13 -34.93
CA LEU A 59 -14.83 -17.31 -34.15
C LEU A 59 -15.04 -18.55 -35.03
N THR A 60 -14.58 -19.71 -34.56
CA THR A 60 -14.78 -21.01 -35.19
C THR A 60 -15.41 -22.00 -34.21
N PRO A 61 -16.37 -22.84 -34.66
CA PRO A 61 -16.87 -23.95 -33.84
C PRO A 61 -15.83 -25.07 -33.67
N VAL A 62 -14.78 -25.09 -34.50
CA VAL A 62 -13.69 -26.06 -34.39
C VAL A 62 -12.87 -25.76 -33.14
N LYS A 63 -12.75 -26.74 -32.25
CA LYS A 63 -11.93 -26.63 -31.03
C LYS A 63 -10.47 -26.45 -31.40
N ILE A 64 -9.85 -25.39 -30.90
CA ILE A 64 -8.41 -25.13 -31.02
C ILE A 64 -7.79 -25.47 -29.66
N PRO A 65 -6.93 -26.51 -29.55
CA PRO A 65 -6.35 -26.91 -28.28
C PRO A 65 -5.67 -25.74 -27.56
N TYR A 66 -5.66 -25.76 -26.24
CA TYR A 66 -4.93 -24.81 -25.41
C TYR A 66 -4.14 -25.57 -24.34
N ASN A 67 -3.11 -24.93 -23.81
CA ASN A 67 -2.39 -25.38 -22.64
C ASN A 67 -1.78 -24.16 -21.95
N PHE A 68 -1.85 -24.13 -20.62
CA PHE A 68 -1.27 -23.05 -19.83
C PHE A 68 -0.92 -23.56 -18.43
N GLN A 69 -0.03 -22.84 -17.77
CA GLN A 69 0.21 -22.94 -16.34
C GLN A 69 -0.42 -21.73 -15.67
N ILE A 70 -0.99 -21.93 -14.48
CA ILE A 70 -1.53 -20.86 -13.66
C ILE A 70 -0.94 -20.97 -12.26
N SER A 71 -0.44 -19.86 -11.75
CA SER A 71 0.06 -19.70 -10.39
C SER A 71 -0.73 -18.59 -9.70
N TRP A 72 -0.85 -18.72 -8.38
CA TRP A 72 -1.42 -17.69 -7.54
C TRP A 72 -0.74 -17.66 -6.19
N ALA A 73 -0.76 -16.50 -5.56
CA ALA A 73 -0.24 -16.29 -4.22
C ALA A 73 -1.18 -15.38 -3.44
N HIS A 74 -1.28 -15.63 -2.13
CA HIS A 74 -1.89 -14.69 -1.21
C HIS A 74 -1.02 -13.43 -1.14
N LEU A 75 -1.66 -12.26 -1.21
CA LEU A 75 -1.03 -10.98 -0.94
C LEU A 75 -1.17 -10.56 0.52
N TRP A 76 -2.08 -11.18 1.26
CA TRP A 76 -2.27 -11.03 2.70
C TRP A 76 -1.82 -12.30 3.42
N GLU A 77 -1.77 -12.27 4.76
CA GLU A 77 -1.39 -13.45 5.55
C GLU A 77 -2.38 -14.62 5.40
N GLY A 78 -3.66 -14.32 5.10
CA GLY A 78 -4.69 -15.34 4.87
C GLY A 78 -6.00 -14.77 4.30
N VAL A 79 -7.04 -15.60 4.32
CA VAL A 79 -8.41 -15.24 3.94
C VAL A 79 -9.27 -15.16 5.18
N TYR A 80 -10.08 -14.10 5.30
CA TYR A 80 -10.88 -13.86 6.50
C TYR A 80 -12.38 -13.96 6.20
N THR A 81 -13.12 -14.49 7.18
CA THR A 81 -14.59 -14.62 7.20
C THR A 81 -15.35 -13.46 6.55
N GLU A 82 -15.15 -12.23 7.04
CA GLU A 82 -15.93 -11.06 6.60
C GLU A 82 -15.25 -10.27 5.48
N VAL A 83 -13.91 -10.15 5.56
CA VAL A 83 -13.15 -9.28 4.66
C VAL A 83 -12.78 -9.99 3.38
N GLY A 84 -12.59 -11.32 3.42
CA GLY A 84 -12.13 -12.12 2.29
C GLY A 84 -10.62 -12.14 2.13
N GLY A 85 -10.18 -12.32 0.89
CA GLY A 85 -8.77 -12.54 0.54
C GLY A 85 -8.38 -11.85 -0.75
N VAL A 86 -7.09 -11.54 -0.86
CA VAL A 86 -6.50 -10.87 -2.02
C VAL A 86 -5.42 -11.77 -2.61
N TYR A 87 -5.56 -12.06 -3.89
CA TYR A 87 -4.67 -12.94 -4.63
C TYR A 87 -3.95 -12.19 -5.74
N LYS A 88 -2.68 -12.54 -5.96
CA LYS A 88 -2.00 -12.26 -7.23
C LYS A 88 -2.13 -13.49 -8.12
N VAL A 89 -2.54 -13.32 -9.38
CA VAL A 89 -2.69 -14.42 -10.34
C VAL A 89 -1.78 -14.21 -11.54
N GLU A 90 -1.06 -15.26 -11.92
CA GLU A 90 -0.15 -15.27 -13.07
C GLU A 90 -0.51 -16.44 -13.99
N ILE A 91 -0.53 -16.18 -15.30
CA ILE A 91 -0.91 -17.16 -16.33
C ILE A 91 0.21 -17.26 -17.35
N ASN A 92 0.73 -18.46 -17.58
CA ASN A 92 1.75 -18.71 -18.59
C ASN A 92 1.20 -19.61 -19.70
N ASN A 93 1.13 -19.10 -20.93
CA ASN A 93 0.74 -19.90 -22.09
C ASN A 93 1.85 -20.91 -22.41
N THR A 94 1.51 -22.20 -22.42
CA THR A 94 2.47 -23.28 -22.72
C THR A 94 2.09 -24.04 -24.00
N SER A 95 1.19 -23.47 -24.79
CA SER A 95 0.77 -24.02 -26.08
C SER A 95 1.41 -23.29 -27.25
N GLU A 96 1.45 -23.95 -28.40
CA GLU A 96 1.83 -23.31 -29.68
C GLU A 96 0.73 -22.39 -30.24
N ASN A 97 -0.47 -22.41 -29.63
CA ASN A 97 -1.59 -21.57 -30.04
C ASN A 97 -1.61 -20.29 -29.19
N LEU A 98 -2.21 -19.23 -29.74
CA LEU A 98 -2.42 -18.00 -29.00
C LEU A 98 -3.46 -18.23 -27.90
N LEU A 99 -3.21 -17.67 -26.73
CA LEU A 99 -4.15 -17.67 -25.61
C LEU A 99 -4.60 -16.24 -25.35
N TYR A 100 -5.90 -16.00 -25.35
CA TYR A 100 -6.50 -14.74 -24.89
C TYR A 100 -7.29 -15.02 -23.62
N VAL A 101 -7.01 -14.29 -22.55
CA VAL A 101 -7.74 -14.39 -21.28
C VAL A 101 -8.71 -13.22 -21.20
N ARG A 102 -10.01 -13.51 -21.23
CA ARG A 102 -11.07 -12.50 -21.11
C ARG A 102 -11.29 -12.12 -19.66
N SER A 103 -11.46 -13.11 -18.78
CA SER A 103 -11.67 -12.88 -17.35
C SER A 103 -11.17 -14.04 -16.51
N ILE A 104 -10.93 -13.74 -15.25
CA ILE A 104 -10.60 -14.68 -14.17
C ILE A 104 -11.72 -14.61 -13.15
N THR A 105 -12.26 -15.75 -12.75
CA THR A 105 -13.19 -15.86 -11.63
C THR A 105 -12.54 -16.71 -10.54
N LEU A 106 -12.43 -16.16 -9.33
CA LEU A 106 -12.10 -16.93 -8.14
C LEU A 106 -13.39 -17.50 -7.56
N HIS A 107 -13.33 -18.74 -7.09
CA HIS A 107 -14.41 -19.43 -6.37
C HIS A 107 -13.87 -19.86 -5.01
N LEU A 108 -14.59 -19.55 -3.93
CA LEU A 108 -14.27 -19.93 -2.55
C LEU A 108 -15.55 -20.36 -1.83
N GLY A 109 -15.81 -21.67 -1.80
CA GLY A 109 -17.10 -22.16 -1.33
C GLY A 109 -18.23 -21.73 -2.27
N ASP A 110 -19.18 -20.96 -1.74
CA ASP A 110 -20.29 -20.37 -2.50
C ASP A 110 -20.01 -18.93 -2.96
N GLU A 111 -18.89 -18.34 -2.53
CA GLU A 111 -18.47 -17.00 -2.95
C GLU A 111 -17.73 -17.05 -4.28
N GLU A 112 -17.99 -16.08 -5.15
CA GLU A 112 -17.28 -15.89 -6.42
C GLU A 112 -16.92 -14.44 -6.66
N ALA A 113 -15.78 -14.20 -7.32
CA ALA A 113 -15.38 -12.87 -7.75
C ALA A 113 -14.71 -12.89 -9.11
N THR A 114 -15.24 -12.09 -10.05
CA THR A 114 -14.74 -12.01 -11.42
C THR A 114 -13.98 -10.70 -11.67
N LYS A 115 -12.81 -10.83 -12.30
CA LYS A 115 -12.01 -9.74 -12.84
C LYS A 115 -11.89 -9.86 -14.36
N GLU A 116 -12.18 -8.77 -15.06
CA GLU A 116 -11.84 -8.67 -16.48
C GLU A 116 -10.34 -8.45 -16.67
N VAL A 117 -9.75 -9.22 -17.59
CA VAL A 117 -8.34 -9.15 -17.97
C VAL A 117 -8.22 -8.61 -19.40
N MET A 118 -8.84 -9.30 -20.35
CA MET A 118 -8.87 -8.95 -21.78
C MET A 118 -7.47 -8.76 -22.39
N ARG A 119 -6.63 -9.79 -22.28
CA ARG A 119 -5.25 -9.76 -22.79
C ARG A 119 -4.87 -11.01 -23.55
N VAL A 120 -4.03 -10.86 -24.56
CA VAL A 120 -3.28 -11.97 -25.16
C VAL A 120 -2.10 -12.33 -24.23
N VAL A 121 -1.90 -13.62 -24.01
CA VAL A 121 -0.78 -14.17 -23.22
C VAL A 121 0.32 -14.60 -24.19
N GLU A 122 1.35 -13.75 -24.34
CA GLU A 122 2.50 -14.02 -25.21
C GLU A 122 3.58 -14.85 -24.49
N GLU A 123 4.16 -14.33 -23.41
CA GLU A 123 5.17 -15.00 -22.58
C GLU A 123 4.93 -14.68 -21.10
N GLY A 124 4.02 -15.43 -20.46
CA GLY A 124 3.55 -15.09 -19.12
C GLY A 124 2.69 -13.81 -19.11
N LEU A 125 1.66 -13.82 -18.27
CA LEU A 125 0.80 -12.68 -18.02
C LEU A 125 0.62 -12.56 -16.52
N ASP A 126 1.12 -11.46 -15.95
CA ASP A 126 0.66 -10.99 -14.64
C ASP A 126 -0.77 -10.48 -14.82
N ALA A 127 -1.74 -11.30 -14.41
CA ALA A 127 -3.14 -10.91 -14.46
C ALA A 127 -3.51 -9.95 -13.31
N GLY A 128 -2.54 -9.64 -12.45
CA GLY A 128 -2.63 -8.70 -11.35
C GLY A 128 -3.42 -9.22 -10.17
N VAL A 129 -3.90 -8.26 -9.39
CA VAL A 129 -4.63 -8.48 -8.14
C VAL A 129 -6.07 -8.90 -8.40
N VAL A 130 -6.56 -9.93 -7.71
CA VAL A 130 -7.96 -10.35 -7.68
C VAL A 130 -8.40 -10.49 -6.23
N TYR A 131 -9.44 -9.76 -5.86
CA TYR A 131 -10.08 -9.85 -4.56
C TYR A 131 -11.29 -10.79 -4.62
N ILE A 132 -11.48 -11.60 -3.58
CA ILE A 132 -12.69 -12.41 -3.36
C ILE A 132 -13.21 -12.13 -1.94
N PRO A 133 -14.53 -11.88 -1.78
CA PRO A 133 -15.13 -11.73 -0.45
C PRO A 133 -15.02 -13.00 0.38
N GLY A 134 -15.13 -12.84 1.70
CA GLY A 134 -15.11 -13.96 2.62
C GLY A 134 -16.48 -14.65 2.69
N PRO A 135 -16.52 -15.97 2.95
CA PRO A 135 -17.76 -16.75 3.01
C PRO A 135 -18.58 -16.55 4.30
N GLY A 136 -18.19 -15.62 5.17
CA GLY A 136 -18.88 -15.29 6.44
C GLY A 136 -18.57 -16.22 7.61
N GLU A 137 -18.21 -17.48 7.35
CA GLU A 137 -17.97 -18.48 8.41
C GLU A 137 -16.55 -19.07 8.32
N PRO A 138 -15.86 -19.31 9.45
CA PRO A 138 -14.51 -19.86 9.43
C PRO A 138 -14.53 -21.34 9.05
N GLY A 139 -13.45 -21.83 8.45
CA GLY A 139 -13.32 -23.24 8.09
C GLY A 139 -12.50 -23.47 6.83
N THR A 140 -12.58 -24.70 6.32
CA THR A 140 -11.88 -25.08 5.09
C THR A 140 -12.86 -25.11 3.92
N TYR A 141 -12.53 -24.38 2.86
CA TYR A 141 -13.36 -24.21 1.68
C TYR A 141 -12.68 -24.73 0.42
N ASN A 142 -13.48 -25.13 -0.56
CA ASN A 142 -12.96 -25.40 -1.90
C ASN A 142 -12.62 -24.07 -2.58
N PHE A 143 -11.35 -23.93 -2.97
CA PHE A 143 -10.86 -22.83 -3.79
C PHE A 143 -10.59 -23.30 -5.21
N GLN A 144 -11.07 -22.55 -6.20
CA GLN A 144 -10.87 -22.84 -7.62
C GLN A 144 -10.74 -21.55 -8.43
N ILE A 145 -9.98 -21.62 -9.51
CA ILE A 145 -9.89 -20.53 -10.49
C ILE A 145 -10.56 -20.98 -11.78
N GLU A 146 -11.46 -20.16 -12.28
CA GLU A 146 -12.12 -20.32 -13.57
C GLU A 146 -11.66 -19.23 -14.54
N LEU A 147 -11.39 -19.61 -15.79
CA LEU A 147 -11.02 -18.70 -16.86
C LEU A 147 -12.06 -18.73 -17.99
N ASP A 148 -12.42 -17.54 -18.48
CA ASP A 148 -13.04 -17.34 -19.79
C ASP A 148 -11.91 -17.03 -20.78
N ILE A 149 -11.65 -17.93 -21.73
CA ILE A 149 -10.50 -17.84 -22.64
C ILE A 149 -10.88 -18.04 -24.10
N TYR A 150 -10.02 -17.55 -24.98
CA TYR A 150 -10.01 -17.92 -26.39
C TYR A 150 -8.67 -18.58 -26.74
N SER A 151 -8.72 -19.65 -27.52
CA SER A 151 -7.53 -20.24 -28.14
C SER A 151 -7.52 -19.94 -29.62
N GLY A 152 -6.40 -19.42 -30.13
CA GLY A 152 -6.28 -18.86 -31.47
C GLY A 152 -5.20 -19.53 -32.32
N ARG A 153 -5.51 -19.81 -33.58
CA ARG A 153 -4.57 -20.31 -34.58
C ARG A 153 -4.91 -19.78 -35.96
N GLU A 154 -3.90 -19.27 -36.68
CA GLU A 154 -4.05 -18.80 -38.07
C GLU A 154 -5.20 -17.78 -38.24
N GLY A 155 -5.40 -16.92 -37.25
CA GLY A 155 -6.44 -15.88 -37.25
C GLY A 155 -7.87 -16.37 -36.94
N LEU A 156 -8.08 -17.66 -36.69
CA LEU A 156 -9.32 -18.24 -36.17
C LEU A 156 -9.23 -18.45 -34.67
N TRP A 157 -10.35 -18.30 -33.96
CA TRP A 157 -10.42 -18.41 -32.51
C TRP A 157 -11.55 -19.32 -32.05
N HIS A 158 -11.28 -20.16 -31.06
CA HIS A 158 -12.31 -20.91 -30.36
C HIS A 158 -12.51 -20.35 -28.95
N HIS A 159 -13.76 -20.08 -28.58
CA HIS A 159 -14.13 -19.53 -27.27
C HIS A 159 -14.43 -20.67 -26.27
N TYR A 160 -13.65 -20.72 -25.19
CA TYR A 160 -13.89 -21.60 -24.05
C TYR A 160 -14.42 -20.76 -22.88
N ARG A 161 -15.73 -20.84 -22.64
CA ARG A 161 -16.42 -20.02 -21.65
C ARG A 161 -16.05 -20.30 -20.20
N SER A 162 -15.57 -21.51 -19.92
CA SER A 162 -15.30 -21.97 -18.58
C SER A 162 -14.20 -23.02 -18.63
N VAL A 163 -13.02 -22.64 -18.14
CA VAL A 163 -11.87 -23.52 -17.96
C VAL A 163 -11.43 -23.42 -16.51
N THR A 164 -11.64 -24.47 -15.74
CA THR A 164 -11.42 -24.46 -14.29
C THR A 164 -10.17 -25.23 -13.90
N THR A 165 -9.45 -24.74 -12.90
CA THR A 165 -8.35 -25.48 -12.25
C THR A 165 -8.89 -26.65 -11.42
N SER A 166 -8.03 -27.55 -10.95
CA SER A 166 -8.45 -28.53 -9.94
C SER A 166 -8.73 -27.82 -8.61
N PRO A 167 -9.82 -28.14 -7.89
CA PRO A 167 -10.10 -27.56 -6.59
C PRO A 167 -8.96 -27.81 -5.60
N ARG A 168 -8.67 -26.81 -4.77
CA ARG A 168 -7.78 -26.91 -3.59
C ARG A 168 -8.56 -26.59 -2.32
N GLN A 169 -8.01 -26.98 -1.19
CA GLN A 169 -8.53 -26.58 0.11
C GLN A 169 -7.88 -25.25 0.52
N GLU A 170 -8.68 -24.29 0.94
CA GLU A 170 -8.25 -22.98 1.45
C GLU A 170 -8.83 -22.81 2.87
N GLU A 171 -8.01 -22.33 3.79
CA GLU A 171 -8.43 -22.05 5.17
C GLU A 171 -8.93 -20.60 5.26
N VAL A 172 -10.11 -20.42 5.84
CA VAL A 172 -10.73 -19.13 6.11
C VAL A 172 -10.77 -18.93 7.61
N GLU A 173 -10.15 -17.84 8.06
CA GLU A 173 -9.96 -17.52 9.46
C GLU A 173 -11.01 -16.53 9.98
N GLU A 174 -11.35 -16.63 11.27
CA GLU A 174 -12.06 -15.55 11.96
C GLU A 174 -11.19 -14.30 12.02
N LEU A 175 -11.83 -13.14 11.96
CA LEU A 175 -11.13 -11.88 12.17
C LEU A 175 -10.56 -11.82 13.60
N PRO A 176 -9.24 -11.67 13.77
CA PRO A 176 -8.65 -11.58 15.09
C PRO A 176 -9.12 -10.32 15.83
N PHE A 177 -9.23 -10.42 17.15
CA PHE A 177 -9.42 -9.27 18.02
C PHE A 177 -8.04 -8.73 18.43
N LEU A 178 -7.58 -7.67 17.76
CA LEU A 178 -6.28 -7.08 18.06
C LEU A 178 -6.37 -5.98 19.11
N THR A 179 -5.34 -5.91 19.97
CA THR A 179 -5.23 -4.90 21.03
C THR A 179 -4.75 -3.57 20.47
N TYR A 180 -5.15 -2.47 21.13
CA TYR A 180 -4.78 -1.11 20.75
C TYR A 180 -3.25 -0.91 20.70
N TYR A 181 -2.77 -0.29 19.62
CA TYR A 181 -1.41 0.21 19.51
C TYR A 181 -1.34 1.69 19.91
N HIS A 182 -0.21 2.10 20.47
CA HIS A 182 0.04 3.51 20.75
C HIS A 182 0.75 4.14 19.57
N VAL A 183 0.03 5.03 18.89
CA VAL A 183 0.58 5.86 17.85
C VAL A 183 1.27 7.07 18.47
N ARG A 184 2.54 7.30 18.14
CA ARG A 184 3.28 8.48 18.62
C ARG A 184 4.07 9.13 17.50
N ARG A 185 4.10 10.46 17.53
CA ARG A 185 5.05 11.25 16.75
C ARG A 185 6.41 11.19 17.41
N ASP A 186 7.44 11.01 16.60
CA ASP A 186 8.82 10.92 17.07
C ASP A 186 9.69 12.01 16.43
N GLY A 187 10.34 12.82 17.28
CA GLY A 187 11.15 13.95 16.84
C GLY A 187 12.50 13.54 16.27
N GLU A 188 13.12 12.49 16.80
CA GLU A 188 14.40 12.01 16.28
C GLU A 188 14.21 11.40 14.89
N LEU A 189 13.16 10.59 14.73
CA LEU A 189 12.72 10.04 13.45
C LEU A 189 12.37 11.15 12.46
N TYR A 190 11.70 12.22 12.90
CA TYR A 190 11.42 13.38 12.05
C TYR A 190 12.68 13.96 11.42
N HIS A 191 13.71 14.24 12.22
CA HIS A 191 14.95 14.79 11.70
C HIS A 191 15.69 13.78 10.82
N LEU A 192 15.78 12.51 11.22
CA LEU A 192 16.42 11.47 10.43
C LEU A 192 15.82 11.36 9.01
N VAL A 193 14.49 11.26 8.93
CA VAL A 193 13.76 11.14 7.67
C VAL A 193 13.92 12.40 6.82
N ASN A 194 13.69 13.56 7.43
CA ASN A 194 13.68 14.81 6.67
C ASN A 194 15.09 15.20 6.20
N ASP A 195 16.13 15.03 7.01
CA ASP A 195 17.50 15.34 6.59
C ASP A 195 17.89 14.49 5.36
N LYS A 196 17.60 13.18 5.37
CA LYS A 196 17.89 12.27 4.23
C LYS A 196 17.15 12.65 2.95
N ILE A 197 15.87 12.98 3.07
CA ILE A 197 15.03 13.28 1.90
C ILE A 197 15.37 14.67 1.34
N TRP A 198 15.51 15.68 2.19
CA TRP A 198 15.66 17.06 1.74
C TRP A 198 17.06 17.38 1.21
N ASP A 199 18.09 16.65 1.64
CA ASP A 199 19.45 16.78 1.10
C ASP A 199 19.51 16.41 -0.39
N GLU A 200 18.68 15.46 -0.85
CA GLU A 200 18.71 14.91 -2.21
C GLU A 200 17.45 15.20 -3.04
N ILE A 201 16.47 15.94 -2.49
CA ILE A 201 15.13 16.12 -3.11
C ILE A 201 15.17 16.64 -4.56
N GLY A 202 16.21 17.39 -4.91
CA GLY A 202 16.42 17.90 -6.26
C GLY A 202 16.72 16.79 -7.27
N GLU A 203 17.58 15.84 -6.91
CA GLU A 203 17.92 14.66 -7.72
C GLU A 203 16.71 13.72 -7.80
N VAL A 204 16.05 13.46 -6.66
CA VAL A 204 14.86 12.61 -6.61
C VAL A 204 13.74 13.15 -7.52
N ARG A 205 13.55 14.48 -7.56
CA ARG A 205 12.59 15.10 -8.49
C ARG A 205 12.92 14.79 -9.96
N GLY A 206 14.20 14.75 -10.32
CA GLY A 206 14.65 14.37 -11.65
C GLY A 206 14.27 12.93 -11.98
N VAL A 207 14.58 12.01 -11.06
CA VAL A 207 14.26 10.58 -11.17
C VAL A 207 12.75 10.34 -11.26
N ALA A 208 11.95 10.95 -10.39
CA ALA A 208 10.49 10.80 -10.41
C ALA A 208 9.88 11.23 -11.74
N ARG A 209 10.38 12.32 -12.35
CA ARG A 209 9.94 12.79 -13.67
C ARG A 209 10.36 11.86 -14.80
N GLU A 210 11.57 11.31 -14.73
CA GLU A 210 12.05 10.33 -15.70
C GLU A 210 11.18 9.08 -15.68
N ILE A 211 10.88 8.55 -14.48
CA ILE A 211 10.03 7.37 -14.30
C ILE A 211 8.61 7.65 -14.82
N LEU A 212 7.99 8.77 -14.42
CA LEU A 212 6.62 9.10 -14.82
C LEU A 212 6.47 9.36 -16.33
N GLY A 213 7.52 9.87 -16.98
CA GLY A 213 7.50 10.22 -18.40
C GLY A 213 6.32 11.13 -18.77
N ASN A 214 5.38 10.59 -19.55
CA ASN A 214 4.20 11.33 -20.02
C ASN A 214 3.10 11.49 -18.96
N LEU A 215 3.18 10.81 -17.81
CA LEU A 215 2.23 10.97 -16.70
C LEU A 215 2.56 12.20 -15.81
N THR A 216 3.47 13.08 -16.22
CA THR A 216 3.79 14.31 -15.49
C THR A 216 2.66 15.35 -15.59
N GLY A 217 2.49 16.18 -14.56
CA GLY A 217 1.43 17.19 -14.51
C GLY A 217 0.94 17.45 -13.08
N GLU A 218 -0.34 17.83 -12.96
CA GLU A 218 -1.02 17.94 -11.66
C GLU A 218 -0.93 16.62 -10.89
N PHE A 219 -0.73 16.69 -9.57
CA PHE A 219 -0.61 15.52 -8.69
C PHE A 219 -1.89 14.68 -8.71
N GLY A 220 -1.79 13.37 -9.00
CA GLY A 220 -2.96 12.49 -9.07
C GLY A 220 -2.69 11.04 -8.70
N MET A 221 -3.77 10.31 -8.41
CA MET A 221 -3.72 8.90 -8.03
C MET A 221 -3.09 8.01 -9.12
N ASP A 222 -3.19 8.39 -10.37
CA ASP A 222 -2.53 7.74 -11.50
C ASP A 222 -1.01 7.72 -11.35
N GLN A 223 -0.42 8.85 -10.96
CA GLN A 223 1.02 8.96 -10.69
C GLN A 223 1.42 8.15 -9.44
N VAL A 224 0.59 8.16 -8.39
CA VAL A 224 0.81 7.38 -7.17
C VAL A 224 0.88 5.89 -7.48
N ILE A 225 -0.10 5.37 -8.23
CA ILE A 225 -0.15 3.95 -8.60
C ILE A 225 1.04 3.59 -9.49
N TYR A 226 1.41 4.47 -10.44
CA TYR A 226 2.53 4.20 -11.34
C TYR A 226 3.86 4.13 -10.60
N LEU A 227 4.15 5.10 -9.73
CA LEU A 227 5.38 5.10 -8.93
C LEU A 227 5.41 3.93 -7.94
N PHE A 228 4.28 3.59 -7.32
CA PHE A 228 4.18 2.40 -6.47
C PHE A 228 4.59 1.14 -7.23
N ARG A 229 3.96 0.88 -8.39
CA ARG A 229 4.25 -0.31 -9.22
C ARG A 229 5.71 -0.33 -9.66
N TRP A 230 6.19 0.80 -10.17
CA TRP A 230 7.58 0.90 -10.61
C TRP A 230 8.54 0.59 -9.46
N THR A 231 8.31 1.13 -8.26
CA THR A 231 9.14 0.82 -7.09
C THR A 231 9.08 -0.66 -6.73
N SER A 232 7.89 -1.25 -6.61
CA SER A 232 7.72 -2.67 -6.30
C SER A 232 8.36 -3.62 -7.32
N GLU A 233 8.42 -3.21 -8.59
CA GLU A 233 8.95 -4.04 -9.68
C GLU A 233 10.46 -3.84 -9.93
N ASN A 234 11.03 -2.70 -9.49
CA ASN A 234 12.40 -2.31 -9.87
C ASN A 234 13.35 -2.09 -8.69
N ILE A 235 12.88 -2.24 -7.45
CA ILE A 235 13.70 -2.14 -6.24
C ILE A 235 13.60 -3.45 -5.45
N GLU A 236 14.70 -4.18 -5.37
CA GLU A 236 14.77 -5.46 -4.67
C GLU A 236 14.86 -5.27 -3.15
N TYR A 237 14.23 -6.17 -2.39
CA TYR A 237 14.42 -6.19 -0.95
C TYR A 237 15.81 -6.73 -0.60
N LEU A 238 16.61 -5.92 0.10
CA LEU A 238 17.95 -6.29 0.55
C LEU A 238 18.11 -5.88 2.01
N SER A 239 18.13 -6.88 2.91
CA SER A 239 18.40 -6.63 4.33
C SER A 239 19.82 -6.14 4.57
N ASP A 240 19.97 -5.28 5.58
CA ASP A 240 21.26 -4.74 6.03
C ASP A 240 22.35 -5.82 6.19
N PRO A 241 23.52 -5.67 5.54
CA PRO A 241 24.60 -6.63 5.64
C PRO A 241 25.17 -6.69 7.06
N GLY A 242 25.13 -7.88 7.67
CA GLY A 242 25.82 -8.19 8.93
C GLY A 242 24.96 -8.16 10.19
N GLY A 243 23.64 -7.95 10.08
CA GLY A 243 22.75 -7.96 11.25
C GLY A 243 23.05 -6.87 12.29
N VAL A 244 23.83 -5.86 11.90
CA VAL A 244 24.10 -4.67 12.70
C VAL A 244 23.08 -3.63 12.31
N ALA A 245 22.16 -3.38 13.23
CA ALA A 245 20.92 -2.63 13.04
C ALA A 245 21.11 -1.17 12.61
N ASN A 246 20.19 -0.72 11.75
CA ASN A 246 19.75 0.67 11.53
C ASN A 246 20.54 1.51 10.51
N TYR A 247 21.07 0.94 9.41
CA TYR A 247 21.49 1.80 8.31
C TYR A 247 20.28 2.19 7.47
N TRP A 248 20.00 3.49 7.41
CA TRP A 248 18.94 4.04 6.57
C TRP A 248 19.62 4.63 5.34
N ALA A 249 19.51 4.01 4.18
CA ALA A 249 20.01 4.53 2.92
C ALA A 249 19.31 5.85 2.54
N SER A 250 19.99 6.69 1.77
CA SER A 250 19.32 7.85 1.17
C SER A 250 18.44 7.42 -0.01
N PRO A 251 17.39 8.20 -0.37
CA PRO A 251 16.59 7.90 -1.56
C PRO A 251 17.42 7.62 -2.82
N MET A 252 18.48 8.40 -3.06
CA MET A 252 19.32 8.20 -4.24
C MET A 252 20.27 7.02 -4.11
N GLU A 253 20.66 6.62 -2.90
CA GLU A 253 21.39 5.38 -2.68
C GLU A 253 20.54 4.16 -3.05
N THR A 254 19.31 4.07 -2.51
CA THR A 254 18.34 3.01 -2.85
C THR A 254 18.09 2.93 -4.36
N PHE A 255 17.90 4.08 -5.03
CA PHE A 255 17.72 4.13 -6.48
C PHE A 255 18.95 3.63 -7.26
N ARG A 256 20.16 4.01 -6.85
CA ARG A 256 21.41 3.61 -7.52
C ARG A 256 21.70 2.12 -7.32
N LEU A 257 21.43 1.59 -6.13
CA LEU A 257 21.60 0.17 -5.80
C LEU A 257 20.50 -0.71 -6.40
N ARG A 258 19.32 -0.14 -6.69
CA ARG A 258 18.10 -0.88 -7.04
C ARG A 258 17.70 -1.87 -5.96
N ALA A 259 18.04 -1.56 -4.72
CA ALA A 259 17.75 -2.40 -3.58
C ALA A 259 17.76 -1.60 -2.27
N GLY A 260 17.07 -2.12 -1.25
CA GLY A 260 17.05 -1.61 0.12
C GLY A 260 16.10 -2.44 1.00
N ASP A 261 16.11 -2.22 2.30
CA ASP A 261 15.14 -2.83 3.21
C ASP A 261 13.89 -1.95 3.40
N CYS A 262 13.11 -2.15 4.47
CA CYS A 262 11.79 -1.54 4.60
C CYS A 262 11.83 -0.01 4.69
N GLU A 263 12.74 0.56 5.47
CA GLU A 263 12.89 2.00 5.59
C GLU A 263 13.43 2.63 4.30
N ASP A 264 14.38 1.98 3.63
CA ASP A 264 15.04 2.49 2.44
C ASP A 264 14.05 2.66 1.29
N VAL A 265 13.28 1.61 1.03
CA VAL A 265 12.26 1.61 -0.02
C VAL A 265 11.15 2.60 0.31
N ALA A 266 10.75 2.70 1.59
CA ALA A 266 9.79 3.71 2.04
C ALA A 266 10.33 5.14 1.84
N LEU A 267 11.57 5.44 2.23
CA LEU A 267 12.18 6.75 2.03
C LEU A 267 12.27 7.13 0.55
N PHE A 268 12.68 6.19 -0.30
CA PHE A 268 12.80 6.43 -1.73
C PHE A 268 11.45 6.76 -2.38
N LEU A 269 10.43 5.92 -2.19
CA LEU A 269 9.08 6.19 -2.71
C LEU A 269 8.47 7.45 -2.08
N GLY A 270 8.68 7.67 -0.78
CA GLY A 270 8.15 8.82 -0.05
C GLY A 270 8.75 10.14 -0.57
N ALA A 271 10.04 10.15 -0.87
CA ALA A 271 10.70 11.28 -1.50
C ALA A 271 10.13 11.54 -2.90
N MET A 272 9.95 10.51 -3.73
CA MET A 272 9.34 10.68 -5.07
C MET A 272 7.93 11.26 -4.98
N LEU A 273 7.06 10.68 -4.15
CA LEU A 273 5.69 11.16 -3.93
C LEU A 273 5.67 12.62 -3.43
N THR A 274 6.59 12.97 -2.53
CA THR A 274 6.75 14.35 -2.05
C THR A 274 7.15 15.30 -3.18
N THR A 275 8.07 14.89 -4.06
CA THR A 275 8.54 15.76 -5.16
C THR A 275 7.47 16.08 -6.21
N ILE A 276 6.46 15.22 -6.33
CA ILE A 276 5.34 15.40 -7.26
C ILE A 276 4.12 16.08 -6.61
N GLY A 277 4.22 16.44 -5.32
CA GLY A 277 3.22 17.25 -4.62
C GLY A 277 2.40 16.50 -3.56
N GLY A 278 2.72 15.24 -3.26
CA GLY A 278 2.05 14.49 -2.21
C GLY A 278 2.52 14.85 -0.80
N SER A 279 1.58 14.87 0.16
CA SER A 279 1.92 14.93 1.58
C SER A 279 2.03 13.51 2.14
N VAL A 280 3.23 13.14 2.57
CA VAL A 280 3.57 11.75 2.91
C VAL A 280 4.04 11.67 4.35
N ARG A 281 3.74 10.55 5.01
CA ARG A 281 4.19 10.19 6.35
C ARG A 281 4.95 8.87 6.29
N VAL A 282 6.08 8.78 6.97
CA VAL A 282 6.78 7.52 7.22
C VAL A 282 6.25 6.92 8.51
N VAL A 283 5.96 5.63 8.49
CA VAL A 283 5.51 4.87 9.65
C VAL A 283 6.50 3.75 9.92
N VAL A 284 6.92 3.67 11.18
CA VAL A 284 7.84 2.64 11.69
C VAL A 284 7.07 1.84 12.73
N ALA A 285 6.77 0.60 12.37
CA ALA A 285 6.22 -0.42 13.26
C ALA A 285 7.35 -1.32 13.78
N ALA A 286 7.02 -2.27 14.67
CA ALA A 286 8.02 -3.06 15.40
C ALA A 286 9.02 -3.84 14.52
N SER A 287 8.64 -4.22 13.31
CA SER A 287 9.45 -5.02 12.38
C SER A 287 9.36 -4.56 10.93
N HIS A 288 8.77 -3.38 10.67
CA HIS A 288 8.51 -2.91 9.32
C HIS A 288 8.39 -1.40 9.24
N ALA A 289 8.79 -0.81 8.13
CA ALA A 289 8.61 0.59 7.80
C ALA A 289 7.88 0.74 6.46
N TYR A 290 6.94 1.68 6.39
CA TYR A 290 6.13 1.93 5.20
C TYR A 290 5.65 3.38 5.19
N LEU A 291 4.84 3.75 4.19
CA LEU A 291 4.36 5.11 3.99
C LEU A 291 2.86 5.25 4.20
N MET A 292 2.43 6.48 4.45
CA MET A 292 1.03 6.88 4.26
C MET A 292 0.97 8.15 3.43
N LEU A 293 0.04 8.19 2.50
CA LEU A 293 -0.23 9.35 1.66
C LEU A 293 -1.50 10.03 2.15
N TYR A 294 -1.44 11.34 2.41
CA TYR A 294 -2.63 12.13 2.69
C TYR A 294 -3.55 12.17 1.47
N VAL A 295 -4.83 11.85 1.67
CA VAL A 295 -5.84 11.85 0.61
C VAL A 295 -7.04 12.76 0.90
N GLY A 296 -7.01 13.49 2.02
CA GLY A 296 -8.10 14.39 2.39
C GLY A 296 -9.34 13.66 2.86
N GLU A 297 -10.51 14.21 2.57
CA GLU A 297 -11.82 13.67 2.99
C GLU A 297 -12.55 12.90 1.89
N ASP A 298 -12.10 13.01 0.63
CA ASP A 298 -12.72 12.34 -0.52
C ASP A 298 -12.20 10.89 -0.68
N VAL A 299 -12.55 10.06 0.29
CA VAL A 299 -12.14 8.64 0.31
C VAL A 299 -12.80 7.86 -0.83
N ASP A 300 -14.05 8.15 -1.16
CA ASP A 300 -14.79 7.47 -2.23
C ASP A 300 -14.14 7.66 -3.60
N GLY A 301 -13.65 8.88 -3.89
CA GLY A 301 -12.93 9.16 -5.14
C GLY A 301 -11.61 8.40 -5.25
N VAL A 302 -10.90 8.23 -4.13
CA VAL A 302 -9.65 7.45 -4.06
C VAL A 302 -9.94 5.96 -4.25
N VAL A 303 -10.96 5.43 -3.54
CA VAL A 303 -11.42 4.05 -3.66
C VAL A 303 -11.79 3.75 -5.11
N TYR A 304 -12.63 4.59 -5.72
CA TYR A 304 -13.01 4.45 -7.12
C TYR A 304 -11.80 4.46 -8.05
N SER A 305 -10.87 5.40 -7.84
CA SER A 305 -9.68 5.54 -8.70
C SER A 305 -8.83 4.27 -8.70
N LEU A 306 -8.58 3.70 -7.52
CA LEU A 306 -7.79 2.47 -7.33
C LEU A 306 -8.53 1.23 -7.85
N GLN A 307 -9.77 1.01 -7.43
CA GLN A 307 -10.54 -0.17 -7.84
C GLN A 307 -10.76 -0.20 -9.36
N LYS A 308 -10.91 0.97 -9.98
CA LYS A 308 -10.93 1.08 -11.44
C LYS A 308 -9.59 0.70 -12.08
N SER A 309 -8.47 1.17 -11.54
CA SER A 309 -7.14 0.84 -12.08
C SER A 309 -6.73 -0.62 -11.90
N TYR A 310 -7.21 -1.28 -10.85
CA TYR A 310 -6.93 -2.70 -10.57
C TYR A 310 -8.05 -3.64 -11.04
N THR A 311 -9.16 -3.09 -11.54
CA THR A 311 -10.36 -3.81 -12.03
C THR A 311 -10.93 -4.83 -11.05
N THR A 312 -10.82 -4.54 -9.75
CA THR A 312 -11.29 -5.42 -8.67
C THR A 312 -11.77 -4.57 -7.50
N PRO A 313 -12.81 -4.96 -6.74
CA PRO A 313 -13.34 -4.18 -5.64
C PRO A 313 -12.57 -4.45 -4.34
N MET A 314 -11.23 -4.37 -4.40
CA MET A 314 -10.39 -4.73 -3.26
C MET A 314 -10.55 -3.74 -2.08
N PRO A 315 -10.41 -4.23 -0.84
CA PRO A 315 -10.35 -3.40 0.35
C PRO A 315 -9.06 -2.58 0.43
N LEU A 316 -9.17 -1.38 1.00
CA LEU A 316 -8.16 -0.33 1.08
C LEU A 316 -7.98 0.14 2.52
N ALA A 317 -6.74 0.19 2.99
CA ALA A 317 -6.33 0.52 4.33
C ALA A 317 -6.04 2.02 4.48
N PHE A 318 -6.67 2.64 5.47
CA PHE A 318 -6.57 4.06 5.78
C PHE A 318 -6.31 4.31 7.26
N PHE A 319 -5.47 5.30 7.55
CA PHE A 319 -5.44 5.94 8.85
C PHE A 319 -6.24 7.24 8.81
N GLN A 320 -6.99 7.52 9.88
CA GLN A 320 -7.69 8.78 10.02
C GLN A 320 -7.14 9.53 11.23
N ASP A 321 -6.79 10.80 11.03
CA ASP A 321 -6.44 11.72 12.11
C ASP A 321 -7.19 13.05 11.95
N SER A 322 -6.85 14.06 12.76
CA SER A 322 -7.52 15.37 12.72
C SER A 322 -7.36 16.13 11.40
N PHE A 323 -6.48 15.68 10.50
CA PHE A 323 -6.28 16.30 9.19
C PHE A 323 -7.13 15.65 8.09
N GLY A 324 -7.63 14.43 8.31
CA GLY A 324 -8.38 13.65 7.32
C GLY A 324 -7.82 12.23 7.18
N PHE A 325 -7.99 11.66 5.99
CA PHE A 325 -7.58 10.28 5.70
C PHE A 325 -6.18 10.20 5.08
N TRP A 326 -5.51 9.10 5.41
CA TRP A 326 -4.16 8.77 4.97
C TRP A 326 -4.18 7.34 4.42
N LEU A 327 -4.00 7.19 3.11
CA LEU A 327 -3.94 5.90 2.43
C LEU A 327 -2.61 5.20 2.76
N VAL A 328 -2.65 3.93 3.13
CA VAL A 328 -1.44 3.12 3.31
C VAL A 328 -0.71 2.93 1.97
N ILE A 329 0.60 3.13 1.97
CA ILE A 329 1.46 2.91 0.81
C ILE A 329 2.64 2.02 1.25
N ASP A 330 2.57 0.74 0.90
CA ASP A 330 3.61 -0.25 1.23
C ASP A 330 4.09 -0.98 -0.04
N PRO A 331 5.16 -0.50 -0.70
CA PRO A 331 5.63 -1.09 -1.96
C PRO A 331 6.19 -2.50 -1.79
N LEU A 332 6.60 -2.91 -0.58
CA LEU A 332 7.14 -4.24 -0.32
C LEU A 332 6.07 -5.32 -0.18
N SER A 333 4.81 -4.92 0.01
CA SER A 333 3.67 -5.85 -0.08
C SER A 333 3.48 -6.44 -1.49
N HIS A 334 4.04 -5.81 -2.52
CA HIS A 334 3.86 -6.13 -3.94
C HIS A 334 2.39 -6.24 -4.39
N ALA A 335 1.46 -5.63 -3.64
CA ALA A 335 0.03 -5.72 -3.89
C ALA A 335 -0.50 -4.48 -4.65
N TYR A 336 -0.93 -3.46 -3.92
CA TYR A 336 -1.49 -2.22 -4.45
C TYR A 336 -1.42 -1.08 -3.42
N PRO A 337 -1.43 0.20 -3.84
CA PRO A 337 -1.61 1.32 -2.92
C PRO A 337 -2.92 1.17 -2.14
N GLY A 338 -2.84 1.17 -0.81
CA GLY A 338 -3.95 0.88 0.08
C GLY A 338 -4.06 -0.57 0.53
N THR A 339 -3.16 -1.47 0.15
CA THR A 339 -3.14 -2.80 0.77
C THR A 339 -2.77 -2.73 2.27
N LEU A 340 -2.98 -3.83 2.98
CA LEU A 340 -2.48 -4.00 4.33
C LEU A 340 -0.95 -3.90 4.36
N PRO A 341 -0.36 -3.16 5.31
CA PRO A 341 1.09 -3.22 5.54
C PRO A 341 1.55 -4.64 5.88
N ILE A 342 2.79 -4.97 5.57
CA ILE A 342 3.40 -6.23 6.03
C ILE A 342 3.30 -6.35 7.57
N SER A 343 3.06 -7.58 8.06
CA SER A 343 2.83 -7.89 9.50
C SER A 343 1.56 -7.26 10.08
N THR A 344 0.53 -7.06 9.25
CA THR A 344 -0.80 -6.64 9.69
C THR A 344 -1.86 -7.57 9.14
N VAL A 345 -2.98 -7.64 9.87
CA VAL A 345 -4.15 -8.44 9.50
C VAL A 345 -5.43 -7.64 9.75
N PRO A 346 -6.52 -7.93 9.01
CA PRO A 346 -7.83 -7.40 9.32
C PRO A 346 -8.26 -7.70 10.76
N SER A 347 -9.11 -6.84 11.33
CA SER A 347 -9.58 -6.92 12.71
C SER A 347 -11.03 -6.44 12.81
N LEU A 348 -11.80 -7.04 13.71
CA LEU A 348 -13.20 -6.65 14.00
C LEU A 348 -13.32 -5.29 14.67
N CYS A 349 -12.28 -4.84 15.36
CA CYS A 349 -12.35 -3.59 16.10
C CYS A 349 -10.98 -3.01 16.33
N GLY A 350 -10.95 -1.69 16.53
CA GLY A 350 -9.78 -0.97 16.99
C GLY A 350 -8.71 -0.89 15.90
N GLY A 351 -8.21 0.32 15.67
CA GLY A 351 -7.16 0.56 14.69
C GLY A 351 -7.64 1.32 13.46
N PRO A 352 -6.80 1.39 12.41
CA PRO A 352 -7.10 2.13 11.21
C PRO A 352 -8.20 1.39 10.42
N VAL A 353 -8.81 2.10 9.47
CA VAL A 353 -10.01 1.65 8.77
C VAL A 353 -9.62 0.90 7.51
N LEU A 354 -10.40 -0.14 7.17
CA LEU A 354 -10.30 -0.90 5.94
C LEU A 354 -11.64 -0.77 5.18
N LEU A 355 -11.60 -0.25 3.96
CA LEU A 355 -12.78 0.11 3.15
C LEU A 355 -12.74 -0.54 1.76
N PRO A 356 -13.88 -0.98 1.18
CA PRO A 356 -15.23 -0.86 1.71
C PRO A 356 -15.49 -1.89 2.82
N GLY A 357 -16.38 -1.55 3.77
CA GLY A 357 -16.84 -2.47 4.81
C GLY A 357 -16.65 -2.01 6.25
N GLU A 358 -16.06 -0.82 6.47
CA GLU A 358 -15.84 -0.23 7.81
C GLU A 358 -15.14 -1.20 8.80
N TYR A 359 -14.34 -2.13 8.27
CA TYR A 359 -13.51 -3.01 9.07
C TYR A 359 -12.30 -2.26 9.61
N HIS A 360 -11.56 -2.91 10.50
CA HIS A 360 -10.28 -2.41 10.98
C HIS A 360 -9.14 -3.33 10.56
N PHE A 361 -7.90 -2.89 10.79
CA PHE A 361 -6.74 -3.78 10.76
C PHE A 361 -5.80 -3.46 11.92
N GLY A 362 -4.91 -4.40 12.23
CA GLY A 362 -3.93 -4.22 13.27
C GLY A 362 -2.68 -5.04 13.03
N TYR A 363 -1.66 -4.76 13.85
CA TYR A 363 -0.37 -5.46 13.78
C TYR A 363 -0.44 -6.79 14.52
N THR A 364 0.14 -7.84 13.94
CA THR A 364 0.16 -9.20 14.52
C THR A 364 1.13 -9.35 15.70
N GLY A 365 1.91 -8.30 16.03
CA GLY A 365 2.80 -8.22 17.19
C GLY A 365 2.46 -7.09 18.16
N SER A 366 2.96 -7.16 19.39
CA SER A 366 2.84 -6.05 20.36
C SER A 366 3.79 -4.92 19.97
N GLY A 367 3.28 -3.84 19.37
CA GLY A 367 4.14 -2.81 18.80
C GLY A 367 3.66 -1.39 19.06
N LYS A 368 4.56 -0.54 19.54
CA LYS A 368 4.40 0.90 19.38
C LYS A 368 4.51 1.22 17.90
N VAL A 369 3.65 2.10 17.40
CA VAL A 369 3.73 2.59 16.02
C VAL A 369 4.22 4.03 16.09
N LEU A 370 5.40 4.27 15.53
CA LEU A 370 5.94 5.61 15.39
C LEU A 370 5.60 6.13 14.00
N PHE A 371 5.30 7.41 13.90
CA PHE A 371 5.22 8.04 12.60
C PHE A 371 5.88 9.40 12.59
N THR A 372 6.28 9.82 11.39
CA THR A 372 6.74 11.18 11.14
C THR A 372 6.32 11.68 9.77
N ASP A 373 6.00 12.97 9.68
CA ASP A 373 5.60 13.60 8.44
C ASP A 373 6.87 13.96 7.61
N ILE A 374 6.88 13.61 6.31
CA ILE A 374 7.89 14.11 5.36
C ILE A 374 7.46 15.52 5.01
N PHE A 375 8.02 16.48 5.73
CA PHE A 375 7.53 17.84 5.71
C PHE A 375 8.66 18.81 6.00
N ARG A 376 8.78 19.83 5.15
CA ARG A 376 9.53 21.03 5.52
C ARG A 376 8.55 21.99 6.19
N GLY A 377 8.62 22.10 7.51
CA GLY A 377 8.10 23.29 8.19
C GLY A 377 8.67 24.54 7.50
N GLY A 378 7.81 25.49 7.17
CA GLY A 378 8.09 26.59 6.25
C GLY A 378 9.50 27.18 6.32
N ASN A 379 10.16 27.22 5.16
CA ASN A 379 10.86 28.37 4.58
C ASN A 379 11.31 27.93 3.18
N VAL A 380 10.42 28.15 2.21
CA VAL A 380 10.81 28.46 0.81
C VAL A 380 11.11 29.95 0.75
#